data_AF-U3P5W5-F1
#
_entry.id   AF-U3P5W5-F1
#
_cell.length_a   1.000
_cell.length_b   1.000
_cell.length_c   1.000
_cell.angle_alpha   90.00
_cell.angle_beta   90.00
_cell.angle_gamma   90.00
#
_symmetry.space_group_name_H-M   'P 1'
#
loop_
_entity.id
_entity.type
_entity.pdbx_description
1 polymer ?
#
loop_
_entity_poly.entity_id
_entity_poly.type
_entity_poly.pdbx_seq_one_letter_code
_entity_poly.pdbx_strand_id
1 'polypeptide(L)'
;MTVGFGDIAAWAGVVVALMAGVTGVVFGVKGNRRAKEADEKAETANRIAVDALGEARKANDIAEHANQLSEQANTITGRSVAQQEEDWFVDWDPQWDEEKAVLTLKNTGSHPALEPSVTVAGNDLHNRVDGHHDIPPGEQISVPLPQIPDQRSRHAAEQLAAREQLRNAGFTYFGSGFHTSLKVTVRCKSSLGLPHTRELHIDVN
;
A
#
# COMPACT_ATOMS: atom_id res chain seq x y z
N MET A 1 -61.19 -42.84 -84.33
CA MET A 1 -60.05 -42.18 -83.67
C MET A 1 -59.43 -43.17 -82.70
N THR A 2 -58.41 -43.91 -83.12
CA THR A 2 -57.68 -44.85 -82.26
C THR A 2 -56.33 -44.22 -81.98
N VAL A 3 -56.15 -43.68 -80.78
CA VAL A 3 -54.85 -43.15 -80.33
C VAL A 3 -53.89 -44.35 -80.25
N GLY A 4 -52.78 -44.29 -80.99
CA GLY A 4 -51.84 -45.39 -81.10
C GLY A 4 -51.05 -45.60 -79.81
N PHE A 5 -50.84 -46.86 -79.42
CA PHE A 5 -50.08 -47.27 -78.22
C PHE A 5 -48.66 -46.64 -78.14
N GLY A 6 -48.08 -46.21 -79.26
CA GLY A 6 -46.79 -45.49 -79.31
C GLY A 6 -46.81 -44.09 -78.70
N ASP A 7 -47.93 -43.36 -78.77
CA ASP A 7 -48.05 -42.04 -78.14
C ASP A 7 -48.12 -42.17 -76.61
N ILE A 8 -48.82 -43.18 -76.10
CA ILE A 8 -49.03 -43.38 -74.66
C ILE A 8 -47.70 -43.70 -73.96
N ALA A 9 -46.82 -44.48 -74.60
CA ALA A 9 -45.49 -44.82 -74.07
C ALA A 9 -44.53 -43.61 -74.05
N ALA A 10 -44.56 -42.77 -75.08
CA ALA A 10 -43.77 -41.53 -75.14
C ALA A 10 -44.21 -40.53 -74.05
N TRP A 11 -45.51 -40.36 -73.86
CA TRP A 11 -46.05 -39.50 -72.80
C TRP A 11 -45.77 -40.05 -71.39
N ALA A 12 -45.81 -41.37 -71.19
CA ALA A 12 -45.48 -41.98 -69.90
C ALA A 12 -44.02 -41.75 -69.49
N GLY A 13 -43.06 -41.86 -70.42
CA GLY A 13 -41.65 -41.58 -70.15
C GLY A 13 -41.39 -40.11 -69.76
N VAL A 14 -42.05 -39.17 -70.44
CA VAL A 14 -41.99 -37.73 -70.13
C VAL A 14 -42.56 -37.42 -68.75
N VAL A 15 -43.68 -38.05 -68.37
CA VAL A 15 -44.29 -37.88 -67.05
C VAL A 15 -43.39 -38.42 -65.93
N VAL A 16 -42.78 -39.58 -66.11
CA VAL A 16 -41.85 -40.14 -65.11
C VAL A 16 -40.59 -39.28 -64.97
N ALA A 17 -40.04 -38.79 -66.08
CA ALA A 17 -38.88 -37.89 -66.06
C ALA A 17 -39.20 -36.53 -65.39
N LEU A 18 -40.39 -35.98 -65.64
CA LEU A 18 -40.87 -34.77 -64.96
C LEU A 18 -41.07 -34.99 -63.46
N MET A 19 -41.67 -36.11 -63.06
CA MET A 19 -41.86 -36.45 -61.64
C MET A 19 -40.52 -36.65 -60.93
N ALA A 20 -39.56 -37.35 -61.55
CA ALA A 20 -38.22 -37.50 -61.01
C ALA A 20 -37.46 -36.16 -60.92
N GLY A 21 -37.58 -35.31 -61.94
CA GLY A 21 -37.01 -33.96 -61.96
C GLY A 21 -37.59 -33.05 -60.88
N VAL A 22 -38.91 -33.03 -60.71
CA VAL A 22 -39.61 -32.27 -59.65
C VAL A 22 -39.21 -32.78 -58.26
N THR A 23 -39.11 -34.09 -58.09
CA THR A 23 -38.68 -34.69 -56.82
C THR A 23 -37.24 -34.30 -56.48
N GLY A 24 -36.33 -34.35 -57.46
CA GLY A 24 -34.93 -33.90 -57.30
C GLY A 24 -34.80 -32.43 -56.93
N VAL A 25 -35.60 -31.55 -57.54
CA VAL A 25 -35.64 -30.12 -57.21
C VAL A 25 -36.16 -29.88 -55.79
N VAL A 26 -37.21 -30.58 -55.36
CA VAL A 26 -37.75 -30.45 -53.99
C VAL A 26 -36.72 -30.90 -52.95
N PHE A 27 -36.04 -32.03 -53.16
CA PHE A 27 -34.97 -32.48 -52.27
C PHE A 27 -33.76 -31.54 -52.29
N GLY A 28 -33.37 -31.01 -53.44
CA GLY A 28 -32.30 -30.01 -53.58
C GLY A 28 -32.61 -28.71 -52.83
N VAL A 29 -33.82 -28.17 -52.99
CA VAL A 29 -34.27 -26.96 -52.29
C VAL A 29 -34.33 -27.19 -50.78
N LYS A 30 -34.85 -28.34 -50.33
CA LYS A 30 -34.93 -28.68 -48.89
C LYS A 30 -33.54 -28.91 -48.28
N GLY A 31 -32.62 -29.50 -49.04
CA GLY A 31 -31.22 -29.64 -48.67
C GLY A 31 -30.51 -28.29 -48.56
N ASN A 32 -30.71 -27.40 -49.54
CA ASN A 32 -30.11 -26.07 -49.54
C ASN A 32 -30.63 -25.19 -48.39
N ARG A 33 -31.92 -25.34 -48.04
CA ARG A 33 -32.52 -24.67 -46.87
C ARG A 33 -31.90 -25.15 -45.55
N ARG A 34 -31.73 -26.47 -45.40
CA ARG A 34 -31.05 -27.07 -44.24
C ARG A 34 -29.57 -26.68 -44.15
N ALA A 35 -28.88 -26.60 -45.28
CA ALA A 35 -27.49 -26.14 -45.34
C ALA A 35 -27.39 -24.68 -44.88
N LYS A 36 -28.30 -23.81 -45.33
CA LYS A 36 -28.34 -22.42 -44.90
C LYS A 36 -28.66 -22.25 -43.41
N GLU A 37 -29.62 -23.02 -42.89
CA GLU A 37 -29.91 -23.05 -41.45
C GLU A 37 -28.72 -23.58 -40.62
N ALA A 38 -27.95 -24.53 -41.18
CA ALA A 38 -26.75 -25.05 -40.52
C ALA A 38 -25.61 -24.03 -40.53
N ASP A 39 -25.40 -23.30 -41.63
CA ASP A 39 -24.43 -22.21 -41.73
C ASP A 39 -24.78 -21.06 -40.77
N GLU A 40 -26.05 -20.65 -40.70
CA GLU A 40 -26.49 -19.62 -39.74
C GLU A 40 -26.28 -20.05 -38.29
N LYS A 41 -26.52 -21.33 -37.97
CA LYS A 41 -26.23 -21.90 -36.64
C LYS A 41 -24.72 -21.97 -36.38
N ALA A 42 -23.92 -22.34 -37.36
CA ALA A 42 -22.46 -22.39 -37.24
C ALA A 42 -21.86 -21.00 -37.05
N GLU A 43 -22.37 -19.99 -37.76
CA GLU A 43 -21.96 -18.59 -37.59
C GLU A 43 -22.33 -18.07 -36.18
N THR A 44 -23.54 -18.40 -35.73
CA THR A 44 -23.99 -18.05 -34.37
C THR A 44 -23.14 -18.74 -33.31
N ALA A 45 -22.83 -20.03 -33.49
CA ALA A 45 -21.96 -20.78 -32.58
C ALA A 45 -20.53 -20.21 -32.57
N ASN A 46 -19.98 -19.86 -33.72
CA ASN A 46 -18.67 -19.21 -33.81
C ASN A 46 -18.66 -17.85 -33.11
N ARG A 47 -19.72 -17.05 -33.25
CA ARG A 47 -19.85 -15.77 -32.55
C ARG A 47 -19.87 -15.96 -31.03
N ILE A 48 -20.68 -16.89 -30.53
CA ILE A 48 -20.72 -17.25 -29.11
C ILE A 48 -19.36 -17.74 -28.62
N ALA A 49 -18.64 -18.54 -29.42
CA ALA A 49 -17.31 -19.04 -29.06
C ALA A 49 -16.28 -17.90 -28.96
N VAL A 50 -16.33 -16.92 -29.86
CA VAL A 50 -15.48 -15.73 -29.82
C VAL A 50 -15.80 -14.88 -28.58
N ASP A 51 -17.07 -14.66 -28.30
CA ASP A 51 -17.51 -13.91 -27.11
C ASP A 51 -17.09 -14.62 -25.82
N ALA A 52 -17.26 -15.95 -25.76
CA ALA A 52 -16.83 -16.78 -24.64
C ALA A 52 -15.31 -16.77 -24.46
N LEU A 53 -14.54 -16.78 -25.54
CA LEU A 53 -13.08 -16.65 -25.47
C LEU A 53 -12.68 -15.26 -24.94
N GLY A 54 -13.40 -14.21 -25.33
CA GLY A 54 -13.22 -12.86 -24.81
C GLY A 54 -13.49 -12.76 -23.32
N GLU A 55 -14.59 -13.37 -22.86
CA GLU A 55 -14.95 -13.38 -21.44
C GLU A 55 -13.99 -14.24 -20.60
N ALA A 56 -13.55 -15.38 -21.13
CA ALA A 56 -12.54 -16.23 -20.49
C ALA A 56 -11.20 -15.49 -20.33
N ARG A 57 -10.80 -14.67 -21.32
CA ARG A 57 -9.61 -13.82 -21.19
C ARG A 57 -9.75 -12.81 -20.06
N LYS A 58 -10.87 -12.08 -20.01
CA LYS A 58 -11.13 -11.13 -18.91
C LYS A 58 -11.13 -11.83 -17.55
N ALA A 59 -11.73 -13.03 -17.47
CA ALA A 59 -11.74 -13.82 -16.25
C ALA A 59 -10.33 -14.25 -15.81
N ASN A 60 -9.48 -14.65 -16.76
CA ASN A 60 -8.08 -14.96 -16.48
C ASN A 60 -7.29 -13.73 -16.02
N ASP A 61 -7.50 -12.57 -16.66
CA ASP A 61 -6.83 -11.32 -16.24
C ASP A 61 -7.25 -10.93 -14.81
N ILE A 62 -8.54 -11.05 -14.48
CA ILE A 62 -9.05 -10.81 -13.11
C ILE A 62 -8.42 -11.81 -12.13
N ALA A 63 -8.33 -13.09 -12.50
CA ALA A 63 -7.72 -14.11 -11.65
C ALA A 63 -6.23 -13.85 -11.41
N GLU A 64 -5.50 -13.38 -12.43
CA GLU A 64 -4.10 -13.00 -12.30
C GLU A 64 -3.94 -11.81 -11.35
N HIS A 65 -4.75 -10.76 -11.51
CA HIS A 65 -4.77 -9.63 -10.58
C HIS A 65 -5.15 -10.04 -9.16
N ALA A 66 -6.12 -10.93 -8.99
CA ALA A 66 -6.52 -11.45 -7.68
C ALA A 66 -5.39 -12.27 -7.03
N ASN A 67 -4.65 -13.05 -7.81
CA ASN A 67 -3.48 -13.79 -7.32
C ASN A 67 -2.36 -12.84 -6.89
N GLN A 68 -2.05 -11.82 -7.69
CA GLN A 68 -1.06 -10.80 -7.33
C GLN A 68 -1.45 -10.06 -6.04
N LEU A 69 -2.72 -9.69 -5.89
CA LEU A 69 -3.22 -9.05 -4.68
C LEU A 69 -3.13 -9.99 -3.47
N SER A 70 -3.45 -11.28 -3.65
CA SER A 70 -3.36 -12.29 -2.59
C SER A 70 -1.91 -12.52 -2.16
N GLU A 71 -0.95 -12.51 -3.09
CA GLU A 71 0.48 -12.62 -2.80
C GLU A 71 0.98 -11.40 -2.01
N GLN A 72 0.59 -10.20 -2.40
CA GLN A 72 0.88 -8.97 -1.66
C GLN A 72 0.27 -9.00 -0.25
N ALA A 73 -1.00 -9.43 -0.14
CA ALA A 73 -1.69 -9.57 1.13
C ALA A 73 -1.02 -10.61 2.04
N ASN A 74 -0.60 -11.75 1.49
CA ASN A 74 0.15 -12.77 2.23
C ASN A 74 1.51 -12.25 2.71
N THR A 75 2.21 -11.47 1.89
CA THR A 75 3.48 -10.84 2.27
C THR A 75 3.30 -9.86 3.43
N ILE A 76 2.27 -9.00 3.35
CA ILE A 76 1.94 -8.04 4.42
C ILE A 76 1.51 -8.78 5.70
N THR A 77 0.69 -9.83 5.56
CA THR A 77 0.22 -10.64 6.68
C THR A 77 1.39 -11.34 7.36
N GLY A 78 2.28 -11.99 6.60
CA GLY A 78 3.48 -12.63 7.12
C GLY A 78 4.39 -11.66 7.88
N ARG A 79 4.59 -10.45 7.34
CA ARG A 79 5.33 -9.39 8.04
C ARG A 79 4.63 -8.92 9.32
N SER A 80 3.31 -8.81 9.29
CA SER A 80 2.51 -8.37 10.45
C SER A 80 2.46 -9.42 11.55
N VAL A 81 2.48 -10.71 11.20
CA VAL A 81 2.61 -11.82 12.15
C VAL A 81 4.00 -11.82 12.76
N ALA A 82 5.07 -11.70 11.96
CA ALA A 82 6.43 -11.61 12.46
C ALA A 82 6.60 -10.44 13.45
N GLN A 83 5.97 -9.29 13.20
CA GLN A 83 5.96 -8.15 14.11
C GLN A 83 5.18 -8.39 15.41
N GLN A 84 4.11 -9.20 15.37
CA GLN A 84 3.32 -9.54 16.56
C GLN A 84 3.96 -10.61 17.44
N GLU A 85 4.67 -11.56 16.83
CA GLU A 85 5.39 -12.63 17.54
C GLU A 85 6.76 -12.18 18.06
N GLU A 86 7.27 -11.05 17.59
CA GLU A 86 8.55 -10.50 18.02
C GLU A 86 8.48 -10.00 19.46
N ASP A 87 9.14 -10.74 20.37
CA ASP A 87 9.40 -10.32 21.76
C ASP A 87 10.62 -9.39 21.84
N TRP A 88 10.57 -8.28 21.10
CA TRP A 88 11.64 -7.28 21.08
C TRP A 88 11.28 -6.11 22.01
N PHE A 89 12.15 -5.88 22.99
CA PHE A 89 11.97 -4.86 24.01
C PHE A 89 13.17 -3.94 24.10
N VAL A 90 12.99 -2.71 23.61
CA VAL A 90 13.87 -1.56 23.78
C VAL A 90 13.09 -0.44 24.43
N ASP A 91 13.64 0.09 25.52
CA ASP A 91 13.13 1.28 26.17
C ASP A 91 14.27 2.25 26.42
N TRP A 92 13.93 3.52 26.59
CA TRP A 92 14.90 4.61 26.63
C TRP A 92 14.70 5.43 27.89
N ASP A 93 15.77 5.54 28.68
CA ASP A 93 15.81 6.42 29.85
C ASP A 93 16.51 7.74 29.47
N PRO A 94 15.75 8.85 29.39
CA PRO A 94 16.31 10.15 29.08
C PRO A 94 16.93 10.83 30.30
N GLN A 95 18.16 11.31 30.16
CA GLN A 95 18.89 12.04 31.19
C GLN A 95 19.45 13.34 30.61
N TRP A 96 19.16 14.47 31.26
CA TRP A 96 19.64 15.79 30.85
C TRP A 96 20.81 16.25 31.72
N ASP A 97 21.96 16.53 31.09
CA ASP A 97 23.13 17.14 31.74
C ASP A 97 23.07 18.67 31.48
N GLU A 98 22.64 19.42 32.49
CA GLU A 98 22.50 20.89 32.43
C GLU A 98 23.83 21.61 32.20
N GLU A 99 24.94 21.07 32.72
CA GLU A 99 26.26 21.73 32.65
C GLU A 99 26.83 21.62 31.24
N LYS A 100 26.65 20.47 30.59
CA LYS A 100 27.16 20.21 29.23
C LYS A 100 26.15 20.51 28.14
N ALA A 101 24.89 20.74 28.49
CA ALA A 101 23.76 20.84 27.57
C ALA A 101 23.66 19.62 26.65
N VAL A 102 23.81 18.42 27.24
CA VAL A 102 23.76 17.15 26.51
C VAL A 102 22.58 16.33 27.02
N LEU A 103 21.75 15.88 26.08
CA LEU A 103 20.74 14.86 26.34
C LEU A 103 21.35 13.48 26.12
N THR A 104 21.33 12.65 27.15
CA THR A 104 21.73 11.25 27.06
C THR A 104 20.50 10.35 27.07
N LEU A 105 20.42 9.41 26.13
CA LEU A 105 19.39 8.39 26.10
C LEU A 105 20.05 7.04 26.33
N LYS A 106 19.72 6.39 27.43
CA LYS A 106 20.24 5.06 27.77
C LYS A 106 19.24 3.99 27.36
N ASN A 107 19.70 2.96 26.65
CA ASN A 107 18.86 1.80 26.36
C ASN A 107 18.71 0.97 27.65
N THR A 108 17.49 0.93 28.21
CA THR A 108 17.14 0.14 29.41
C THR A 108 16.41 -1.16 29.06
N GLY A 109 16.19 -1.41 27.77
CA GLY A 109 15.58 -2.65 27.29
C GLY A 109 16.50 -3.86 27.37
N SER A 110 15.97 -5.01 26.96
CA SER A 110 16.69 -6.29 26.91
C SER A 110 17.36 -6.56 25.57
N HIS A 111 17.04 -5.76 24.54
CA HIS A 111 17.51 -5.95 23.17
C HIS A 111 18.37 -4.79 22.67
N PRO A 112 19.25 -5.03 21.69
CA PRO A 112 19.99 -3.95 21.02
C PRO A 112 19.05 -3.13 20.12
N ALA A 113 19.27 -1.83 20.09
CA ALA A 113 18.63 -0.91 19.14
C ALA A 113 19.53 -0.76 17.92
N LEU A 114 19.09 -1.29 16.77
CA LEU A 114 19.87 -1.24 15.53
C LEU A 114 19.60 0.04 14.76
N GLU A 115 20.66 0.63 14.18
CA GLU A 115 20.62 1.90 13.44
C GLU A 115 19.72 2.98 14.10
N PRO A 116 19.98 3.33 15.37
CA PRO A 116 19.12 4.27 16.08
C PRO A 116 19.26 5.67 15.47
N SER A 117 18.15 6.40 15.36
CA SER A 117 18.11 7.79 14.93
C SER A 117 17.26 8.56 15.93
N VAL A 118 17.85 9.60 16.51
CA VAL A 118 17.23 10.44 17.53
C VAL A 118 16.92 11.79 16.94
N THR A 119 15.66 12.21 17.04
CA THR A 119 15.22 13.55 16.67
C THR A 119 14.71 14.24 17.92
N VAL A 120 15.27 15.39 18.23
CA VAL A 120 14.84 16.26 19.33
C VAL A 120 14.16 17.49 18.74
N ALA A 121 12.93 17.75 19.15
CA ALA A 121 12.15 18.90 18.70
C ALA A 121 11.49 19.62 19.89
N GLY A 122 11.49 20.95 19.90
CA GLY A 122 10.80 21.75 20.91
C GLY A 122 11.23 23.21 20.90
N ASN A 123 10.30 24.17 21.04
CA ASN A 123 10.58 25.62 21.07
C ASN A 123 11.64 26.07 20.03
N ASP A 124 11.29 26.00 18.75
CA ASP A 124 12.15 26.30 17.57
C ASP A 124 13.42 25.44 17.42
N LEU A 125 13.61 24.43 18.27
CA LEU A 125 14.66 23.44 18.13
C LEU A 125 14.20 22.32 17.19
N HIS A 126 15.04 21.98 16.23
CA HIS A 126 14.98 20.72 15.50
C HIS A 126 16.40 20.20 15.30
N ASN A 127 16.77 19.16 16.05
CA ASN A 127 18.09 18.56 15.98
C ASN A 127 17.95 17.06 15.76
N ARG A 128 18.66 16.53 14.78
CA ARG A 128 18.65 15.10 14.45
C ARG A 128 20.06 14.56 14.56
N VAL A 129 20.20 13.50 15.33
CA VAL A 129 21.44 12.74 15.47
C VAL A 129 21.16 11.32 15.04
N ASP A 130 21.81 10.91 13.96
CA ASP A 130 21.83 9.50 13.57
C ASP A 130 22.90 8.78 14.40
N GLY A 131 22.52 7.67 15.00
CA GLY A 131 23.39 6.79 15.76
C GLY A 131 24.44 6.19 14.84
N HIS A 132 25.70 6.33 15.22
CA HIS A 132 26.83 5.89 14.40
C HIS A 132 27.10 4.39 14.51
N HIS A 133 26.45 3.72 15.48
CA HIS A 133 26.55 2.28 15.75
C HIS A 133 25.27 1.78 16.44
N ASP A 134 25.08 0.47 16.43
CA ASP A 134 24.01 -0.20 17.19
C ASP A 134 24.22 0.02 18.69
N ILE A 135 23.14 0.18 19.45
CA ILE A 135 23.19 0.48 20.89
C ILE A 135 22.69 -0.74 21.68
N PRO A 136 23.61 -1.53 22.27
CA PRO A 136 23.26 -2.63 23.18
C PRO A 136 22.48 -2.17 24.42
N PRO A 137 21.84 -3.12 25.12
CA PRO A 137 21.30 -2.89 26.46
C PRO A 137 22.34 -2.28 27.41
N GLY A 138 21.98 -1.19 28.09
CA GLY A 138 22.82 -0.50 29.05
C GLY A 138 23.75 0.56 28.46
N GLU A 139 23.89 0.62 27.13
CA GLU A 139 24.64 1.68 26.45
C GLU A 139 23.78 2.92 26.19
N GLN A 140 24.43 4.02 25.83
CA GLN A 140 23.79 5.33 25.73
C GLN A 140 24.22 6.12 24.50
N ILE A 141 23.29 6.90 23.95
CA ILE A 141 23.56 7.90 22.92
C ILE A 141 23.51 9.30 23.54
N SER A 142 24.48 10.13 23.17
CA SER A 142 24.56 11.51 23.63
C SER A 142 24.23 12.45 22.48
N VAL A 143 23.27 13.34 22.72
CA VAL A 143 22.78 14.33 21.77
C VAL A 143 23.11 15.72 22.34
N PRO A 144 24.15 16.39 21.83
CA PRO A 144 24.47 17.74 22.25
C PRO A 144 23.41 18.72 21.74
N LEU A 145 22.87 19.54 22.65
CA LEU A 145 21.84 20.55 22.38
C LEU A 145 22.35 21.95 22.75
N PRO A 146 23.35 22.49 22.01
CA PRO A 146 23.98 23.78 22.34
C PRO A 146 23.02 24.96 22.25
N GLN A 147 21.86 24.80 21.62
CA GLN A 147 20.86 25.86 21.48
C GLN A 147 20.10 26.13 22.80
N ILE A 148 20.06 25.17 23.74
CA ILE A 148 19.33 25.32 25.01
C ILE A 148 19.98 26.39 25.91
N PRO A 149 21.31 26.39 26.15
CA PRO A 149 22.00 27.49 26.85
C PRO A 149 21.76 28.86 26.22
N ASP A 150 21.74 28.94 24.88
CA ASP A 150 21.47 30.19 24.16
C ASP A 150 20.06 30.70 24.43
N GLN A 151 19.06 29.81 24.38
CA GLN A 151 17.66 30.14 24.71
C GLN A 151 17.52 30.60 26.16
N ARG A 152 18.15 29.89 27.11
CA ARG A 152 18.15 30.25 28.54
C ARG A 152 18.74 31.65 28.76
N SER A 153 19.84 31.97 28.07
CA SER A 153 20.50 33.28 28.16
C SER A 153 19.63 34.40 27.59
N ARG A 154 18.93 34.17 26.46
CA ARG A 154 17.99 35.14 25.89
C ARG A 154 16.80 35.38 26.82
N HIS A 155 16.20 34.32 27.35
CA HIS A 155 15.09 34.42 28.29
C HIS A 155 15.51 35.20 29.56
N ALA A 156 16.71 34.95 30.09
CA ALA A 156 17.24 35.71 31.22
C ALA A 156 17.40 37.22 30.90
N ALA A 157 17.90 37.56 29.71
CA ALA A 157 18.02 38.96 29.28
C ALA A 157 16.64 39.65 29.13
N GLU A 158 15.66 38.95 28.56
CA GLU A 158 14.28 39.44 28.44
C GLU A 158 13.63 39.68 29.80
N GLN A 159 13.85 38.79 30.77
CA GLN A 159 13.36 38.98 32.13
C GLN A 159 14.00 40.17 32.84
N LEU A 160 15.30 40.40 32.63
CA LEU A 160 15.97 41.58 33.19
C LEU A 160 15.39 42.87 32.60
N ALA A 161 15.19 42.92 31.28
CA ALA A 161 14.57 44.06 30.62
C ALA A 161 13.11 44.29 31.11
N ALA A 162 12.31 43.22 31.21
CA ALA A 162 10.94 43.30 31.71
C ALA A 162 10.89 43.76 33.19
N ARG A 163 11.82 43.26 34.02
CA ARG A 163 11.95 43.66 35.42
C ARG A 163 12.28 45.14 35.55
N GLU A 164 13.18 45.67 34.72
CA GLU A 164 13.52 47.10 34.73
C GLU A 164 12.31 47.96 34.33
N GLN A 165 11.58 47.57 33.28
CA GLN A 165 10.37 48.29 32.85
C GLN A 165 9.30 48.31 33.96
N LEU A 166 9.01 47.17 34.58
CA LEU A 166 8.00 47.08 35.63
C LEU A 166 8.41 47.81 36.91
N ARG A 167 9.70 47.74 37.29
CA ARG A 167 10.23 48.51 38.42
C ARG A 167 10.05 50.00 38.19
N ASN A 168 10.36 50.49 36.98
CA ASN A 168 10.19 51.90 36.63
C ASN A 168 8.71 52.32 36.65
N ALA A 169 7.79 51.39 36.42
CA ALA A 169 6.35 51.59 36.53
C ALA A 169 5.78 51.41 37.96
N GLY A 170 6.63 51.15 38.96
CA GLY A 170 6.22 50.99 40.36
C GLY A 170 5.66 49.61 40.72
N PHE A 171 5.81 48.61 39.84
CA PHE A 171 5.35 47.23 40.06
C PHE A 171 6.50 46.31 40.46
N THR A 172 6.18 45.27 41.24
CA THR A 172 7.13 44.19 41.57
C THR A 172 7.03 43.08 40.51
N TYR A 173 8.17 42.68 39.95
CA TYR A 173 8.25 41.57 39.01
C TYR A 173 8.60 40.26 39.73
N PHE A 174 7.82 39.22 39.46
CA PHE A 174 8.14 37.84 39.81
C PHE A 174 8.57 37.12 38.53
N GLY A 175 9.87 36.82 38.42
CA GLY A 175 10.39 36.07 37.28
C GLY A 175 9.92 34.63 37.32
N SER A 176 9.69 34.03 36.14
CA SER A 176 9.52 32.59 36.00
C SER A 176 10.88 31.92 35.77
N GLY A 177 11.06 30.69 36.23
CA GLY A 177 12.21 29.88 35.78
C GLY A 177 12.18 29.71 34.26
N PHE A 178 13.35 29.44 33.65
CA PHE A 178 13.35 28.90 32.30
C PHE A 178 12.78 27.49 32.36
N HIS A 179 11.85 27.18 31.47
CA HIS A 179 11.28 25.84 31.35
C HIS A 179 10.97 25.60 29.88
N THR A 180 11.48 24.51 29.32
CA THR A 180 11.25 24.14 27.93
C THR A 180 10.97 22.64 27.85
N SER A 181 9.91 22.27 27.14
CA SER A 181 9.56 20.87 26.93
C SER A 181 10.11 20.40 25.58
N LEU A 182 10.85 19.31 25.60
CA LEU A 182 11.46 18.69 24.44
C LEU A 182 10.73 17.39 24.11
N LYS A 183 10.28 17.28 22.86
CA LYS A 183 9.82 16.03 22.27
C LYS A 183 11.01 15.31 21.65
N VAL A 184 11.31 14.12 22.17
CA VAL A 184 12.39 13.26 21.69
C VAL A 184 11.79 12.05 21.01
N THR A 185 12.03 11.91 19.72
CA THR A 185 11.63 10.75 18.94
C THR A 185 12.84 9.89 18.64
N VAL A 186 12.84 8.66 19.13
CA VAL A 186 13.88 7.67 18.84
C VAL A 186 13.31 6.64 17.87
N ARG A 187 13.95 6.49 16.71
CA ARG A 187 13.66 5.45 15.74
C ARG A 187 14.79 4.44 15.74
N CYS A 188 14.49 3.16 15.75
CA CYS A 188 15.48 2.09 15.65
C CYS A 188 14.86 0.87 14.97
N LYS A 189 15.69 -0.11 14.62
CA LYS A 189 15.26 -1.38 14.04
C LYS A 189 15.52 -2.52 15.02
N SER A 190 14.67 -3.53 14.97
CA SER A 190 14.92 -4.82 15.61
C SER A 190 15.89 -5.67 14.79
N SER A 191 16.33 -6.81 15.34
CA SER A 191 17.16 -7.79 14.61
C SER A 191 16.47 -8.37 13.37
N LEU A 192 15.14 -8.33 13.32
CA LEU A 192 14.36 -8.72 12.14
C LEU A 192 14.24 -7.58 11.10
N GLY A 193 14.87 -6.43 11.35
CA GLY A 193 14.80 -5.25 10.49
C GLY A 193 13.47 -4.50 10.57
N LEU A 194 12.63 -4.81 11.57
CA LEU A 194 11.36 -4.13 11.77
C LEU A 194 11.59 -2.76 12.42
N PRO A 195 11.03 -1.67 11.86
CA PRO A 195 11.22 -0.34 12.40
C PRO A 195 10.31 -0.10 13.61
N HIS A 196 10.89 0.40 14.69
CA HIS A 196 10.20 0.86 15.87
C HIS A 196 10.46 2.34 16.11
N THR A 197 9.45 3.04 16.63
CA THR A 197 9.55 4.46 16.98
C THR A 197 9.02 4.64 18.39
N ARG A 198 9.81 5.33 19.22
CA ARG A 198 9.45 5.69 20.58
C ARG A 198 9.46 7.20 20.71
N GLU A 199 8.40 7.74 21.30
CA GLU A 199 8.32 9.17 21.64
C GLU A 199 8.47 9.33 23.15
N LEU A 200 9.31 10.28 23.54
CA LEU A 200 9.60 10.64 24.92
C LEU A 200 9.39 12.15 25.05
N HIS A 201 8.93 12.57 26.22
CA HIS A 201 8.79 13.97 26.57
C HIS A 201 9.72 14.26 27.74
N ILE A 202 10.53 15.29 27.61
CA ILE A 202 11.50 15.69 28.62
C ILE A 202 11.31 17.17 28.89
N ASP A 203 11.13 17.51 30.15
CA ASP A 203 11.10 18.89 30.57
C ASP A 203 12.47 19.33 31.07
N VAL A 204 12.98 20.42 30.49
CA VAL A 204 14.27 21.00 30.80
C VAL A 204 14.06 22.32 31.51
N ASN A 205 14.69 22.48 32.67
CA ASN A 205 14.75 23.74 33.43
C ASN A 205 16.09 24.45 33.22
#